data_AF-A0A9Q7X8D0-F1
#
_entry.id   AF-A0A9Q7X8D0-F1
#
_cell.length_a   1.000
_cell.length_b   1.000
_cell.length_c   1.000
_cell.angle_alpha   90.00
_cell.angle_beta   90.00
_cell.angle_gamma   90.00
#
_symmetry.space_group_name_H-M   'P 1'
#
loop_
_entity.id
_entity.type
_entity.pdbx_description
1 polymer ?
#
loop_
_entity_poly.entity_id
_entity_poly.type
_entity_poly.pdbx_seq_one_letter_code
_entity_poly.pdbx_strand_id
1 'polypeptide(L)'
;MAPHLLSRSQGDFFLRGLTADPPQRSDGRHLLAFRSLQIDTGIAAQANGSSQIILGGTEIFCGIKAEVRSFGDDSDDEDEEAEFQTQDDQELASESRKTGRIKCSVDYSRSLVHSFDNKLLDALSVSLSSMVNAAFSPRSCPLPLHQLLIIANEKYWTIYIDLLVNSLSGGNLFDAAFASIFAAFYDTRVPATRGVAFEAPATLDQEGNAVQGAFSNTTGDLDQMGIKGLLKKKPKNTASGSQRKGAGSSSKVVDFELEHSGEDGAALDGRHDLPLCITVNILPNSYLLDADVDEEACVGSRVQVLATRSSKVLSVRTEGTEEISFKRVSEAIRIGSVQAARMADVLLNQLARSSGLDEEEDADETIQDEQVQASAPGSMEVDA
;
A
#
# COMPACT_ATOMS: atom_id res chain seq x y z
N MET A 1 -15.00 -14.81 12.89
CA MET A 1 -14.57 -14.58 14.29
C MET A 1 -15.17 -15.64 15.21
N ALA A 2 -14.39 -16.27 16.09
CA ALA A 2 -14.84 -17.25 17.08
C ALA A 2 -14.26 -16.85 18.45
N PRO A 3 -15.03 -17.02 19.54
CA PRO A 3 -15.72 -15.86 20.07
C PRO A 3 -15.26 -15.57 21.50
N HIS A 4 -15.42 -14.33 21.95
CA HIS A 4 -15.85 -14.15 23.32
C HIS A 4 -17.10 -15.03 23.48
N LEU A 5 -17.01 -16.15 24.20
CA LEU A 5 -18.09 -17.14 24.32
C LEU A 5 -19.30 -16.46 24.97
N LEU A 6 -20.13 -15.84 24.14
CA LEU A 6 -21.37 -15.24 24.56
C LEU A 6 -22.29 -16.36 25.03
N SER A 7 -22.83 -16.18 26.23
CA SER A 7 -23.95 -17.01 26.66
C SER A 7 -25.07 -16.88 25.63
N ARG A 8 -25.80 -17.97 25.40
CA ARG A 8 -26.99 -17.94 24.53
C ARG A 8 -27.96 -16.83 24.91
N SER A 9 -28.12 -16.56 26.21
CA SER A 9 -28.97 -15.46 26.70
C SER A 9 -28.41 -14.07 26.36
N GLN A 10 -27.08 -13.91 26.33
CA GLN A 10 -26.44 -12.67 25.92
C GLN A 10 -26.57 -12.46 24.42
N GLY A 11 -26.32 -13.50 23.62
CA GLY A 11 -26.52 -13.44 22.17
C GLY A 11 -27.97 -13.10 21.79
N ASP A 12 -28.94 -13.76 22.43
CA ASP A 12 -30.37 -13.45 22.24
C ASP A 12 -30.72 -12.01 22.67
N PHE A 13 -30.07 -11.49 23.72
CA PHE A 13 -30.27 -10.12 24.17
C PHE A 13 -29.77 -9.10 23.14
N PHE A 14 -28.54 -9.26 22.63
CA PHE A 14 -27.98 -8.38 21.61
C PHE A 14 -28.78 -8.45 20.32
N LEU A 15 -29.11 -9.66 19.84
CA LEU A 15 -29.90 -9.82 18.62
C LEU A 15 -31.28 -9.17 18.74
N ARG A 16 -31.95 -9.31 19.90
CA ARG A 16 -33.23 -8.63 20.16
C ARG A 16 -33.10 -7.11 20.20
N GLY A 17 -32.03 -6.57 20.79
CA GLY A 17 -31.77 -5.13 20.79
C GLY A 17 -31.57 -4.57 19.39
N LEU A 18 -30.78 -5.27 18.56
CA LEU A 18 -30.48 -4.89 17.17
C LEU A 18 -31.68 -5.01 16.23
N THR A 19 -32.62 -5.90 16.52
CA THR A 19 -33.83 -6.15 15.72
C THR A 19 -35.09 -5.47 16.26
N ALA A 20 -35.00 -4.81 17.42
CA ALA A 20 -36.10 -4.04 17.98
C ALA A 20 -36.48 -2.85 17.08
N ASP A 21 -37.70 -2.35 17.28
CA ASP A 21 -38.19 -1.13 16.63
C ASP A 21 -38.57 -0.10 17.71
N PRO A 22 -37.73 0.93 17.96
CA PRO A 22 -36.48 1.26 17.26
C PRO A 22 -35.29 0.37 17.69
N PRO A 23 -34.27 0.19 16.81
CA PRO A 23 -33.10 -0.62 17.11
C PRO A 23 -32.24 0.07 18.16
N GLN A 24 -31.78 -0.70 19.16
CA GLN A 24 -30.97 -0.18 20.26
C GLN A 24 -29.64 -0.94 20.33
N ARG A 25 -28.55 -0.21 20.12
CA ARG A 25 -27.17 -0.69 20.37
C ARG A 25 -26.80 -0.47 21.84
N SER A 26 -25.82 -1.23 22.31
CA SER A 26 -25.26 -1.11 23.68
C SER A 26 -24.68 0.28 23.97
N ASP A 27 -24.13 0.93 22.95
CA ASP A 27 -23.51 2.25 23.01
C ASP A 27 -24.45 3.42 22.62
N GLY A 28 -25.67 3.12 22.21
CA GLY A 28 -26.65 4.11 21.75
C GLY A 28 -26.39 4.70 20.36
N ARG A 29 -25.43 4.19 19.58
CA ARG A 29 -25.18 4.63 18.20
C ARG A 29 -26.27 4.15 17.24
N HIS A 30 -26.41 4.85 16.12
CA HIS A 30 -27.22 4.38 15.00
C HIS A 30 -26.57 3.15 14.33
N LEU A 31 -27.37 2.27 13.73
CA LEU A 31 -26.89 1.03 13.09
C LEU A 31 -25.87 1.26 11.97
N LEU A 32 -25.96 2.39 11.28
CA LEU A 32 -25.07 2.76 10.16
C LEU A 32 -23.98 3.77 10.56
N ALA A 33 -23.77 4.02 11.85
CA ALA A 33 -22.78 4.97 12.35
C ALA A 33 -21.51 4.27 12.84
N PHE A 34 -20.36 4.78 12.41
CA PHE A 34 -19.05 4.40 12.92
C PHE A 34 -18.75 5.05 14.27
N ARG A 35 -17.83 4.46 15.05
CA ARG A 35 -17.26 5.11 16.24
C ARG A 35 -16.26 6.18 15.84
N SER A 36 -15.84 6.98 16.83
CA SER A 36 -14.72 7.90 16.63
C SER A 36 -13.46 7.11 16.29
N LEU A 37 -12.83 7.48 15.19
CA LEU A 37 -11.58 6.92 14.71
C LEU A 37 -10.48 7.97 14.94
N GLN A 38 -9.43 7.56 15.64
CA GLN A 38 -8.22 8.35 15.86
C GLN A 38 -7.13 7.82 14.93
N ILE A 39 -6.40 8.74 14.29
CA ILE A 39 -5.34 8.44 13.34
C ILE A 39 -4.16 9.31 13.68
N ASP A 40 -3.01 8.67 13.79
CA ASP A 40 -1.72 9.33 13.91
C ASP A 40 -0.84 8.81 12.76
N THR A 41 -0.13 9.69 12.08
CA THR A 41 0.82 9.38 10.99
C THR A 41 2.25 9.68 11.42
N GLY A 42 3.25 9.14 10.72
CA GLY A 42 4.66 9.50 10.98
C GLY A 42 5.26 8.93 12.28
N ILE A 43 4.70 7.84 12.82
CA ILE A 43 5.11 7.26 14.11
C ILE A 43 6.42 6.49 14.00
N ALA A 44 6.67 5.84 12.86
CA ALA A 44 7.86 5.04 12.62
C ALA A 44 8.81 5.79 11.67
N ALA A 45 9.80 6.49 12.25
CA ALA A 45 10.79 7.26 11.50
C ALA A 45 11.67 6.44 10.53
N GLN A 46 11.74 5.11 10.70
CA GLN A 46 12.49 4.22 9.81
C GLN A 46 11.68 3.75 8.60
N ALA A 47 10.36 3.95 8.61
CA ALA A 47 9.47 3.56 7.52
C ALA A 47 9.32 4.70 6.51
N ASN A 48 9.09 4.37 5.25
CA ASN A 48 8.79 5.37 4.21
C ASN A 48 7.45 6.06 4.44
N GLY A 49 6.52 5.38 5.13
CA GLY A 49 5.28 5.94 5.64
C GLY A 49 4.77 5.09 6.79
N SER A 50 4.10 5.70 7.75
CA SER A 50 3.57 4.97 8.89
C SER A 50 2.28 5.56 9.42
N SER A 51 1.47 4.71 10.07
CA SER A 51 0.27 5.15 10.76
C SER A 51 -0.06 4.26 11.94
N GLN A 52 -0.81 4.83 12.89
CA GLN A 52 -1.51 4.13 13.94
C GLN A 52 -2.97 4.55 13.88
N ILE A 53 -3.85 3.56 13.96
CA ILE A 53 -5.29 3.80 14.06
C ILE A 53 -5.83 3.16 15.31
N ILE A 54 -6.64 3.92 16.02
CA ILE A 54 -7.44 3.47 17.15
C ILE A 54 -8.90 3.62 16.76
N LEU A 55 -9.54 2.48 16.49
CA LEU A 55 -10.98 2.37 16.26
C LEU A 55 -11.62 1.80 17.53
N GLY A 56 -11.94 2.68 18.47
CA GLY A 56 -12.54 2.32 19.76
C GLY A 56 -11.59 1.51 20.63
N GLY A 57 -11.67 0.18 20.52
CA GLY A 57 -10.77 -0.76 21.22
C GLY A 57 -9.86 -1.57 20.30
N THR A 58 -9.95 -1.36 18.98
CA THR A 58 -9.09 -2.01 17.99
C THR A 58 -7.96 -1.06 17.64
N GLU A 59 -6.73 -1.53 17.79
CA GLU A 59 -5.52 -0.73 17.57
C GLU A 59 -4.61 -1.45 16.58
N ILE A 60 -4.24 -0.74 15.51
CA ILE A 60 -3.44 -1.27 14.41
C ILE A 60 -2.35 -0.26 14.08
N PHE A 61 -1.13 -0.75 13.95
CA PHE A 61 0.00 -0.04 13.39
C PHE A 61 0.23 -0.51 11.95
N CYS A 62 0.50 0.43 11.06
CA CYS A 62 0.85 0.15 9.67
C CYS A 62 2.19 0.81 9.36
N GLY A 63 3.14 0.02 8.88
CA GLY A 63 4.40 0.49 8.33
C GLY A 63 4.46 0.23 6.83
N ILE A 64 4.98 1.19 6.08
CA ILE A 64 5.22 1.06 4.64
C ILE A 64 6.70 1.20 4.38
N LYS A 65 7.27 0.21 3.67
CA LYS A 65 8.68 0.19 3.29
C LYS A 65 8.83 -0.02 1.80
N ALA A 66 9.63 0.82 1.15
CA ALA A 66 9.93 0.70 -0.27
C ALA A 66 11.32 0.05 -0.47
N GLU A 67 11.37 -1.02 -1.26
CA GLU A 67 12.64 -1.67 -1.63
C GLU A 67 12.77 -1.79 -3.15
N VAL A 68 14.00 -1.75 -3.65
CA VAL A 68 14.28 -1.93 -5.08
C VAL A 68 14.41 -3.42 -5.39
N ARG A 69 13.57 -3.92 -6.30
CA ARG A 69 13.62 -5.29 -6.84
C ARG A 69 13.92 -5.26 -8.34
N SER A 70 14.41 -6.40 -8.86
CA SER A 70 14.69 -6.56 -10.28
C SER A 70 13.79 -7.61 -10.92
N PHE A 71 13.45 -7.43 -12.20
CA PHE A 71 12.60 -8.38 -12.91
C PHE A 71 13.37 -9.67 -13.22
N GLY A 72 13.21 -10.69 -12.38
CA GLY A 72 13.78 -12.04 -12.57
C GLY A 72 14.62 -12.58 -11.41
N ASP A 73 14.75 -11.83 -10.31
CA ASP A 73 15.38 -12.30 -9.07
C ASP A 73 14.36 -12.98 -8.12
N ASP A 74 13.07 -12.87 -8.45
CA ASP A 74 12.00 -13.52 -7.72
C ASP A 74 11.92 -15.01 -8.11
N SER A 75 12.77 -15.85 -7.51
CA SER A 75 12.58 -17.31 -7.50
C SER A 75 11.36 -17.74 -6.66
N ASP A 76 10.76 -16.80 -5.94
CA ASP A 76 9.52 -16.97 -5.17
C ASP A 76 8.27 -16.58 -5.98
N ASP A 77 8.45 -16.08 -7.21
CA ASP A 77 7.38 -15.86 -8.21
C ASP A 77 7.26 -17.06 -9.17
N GLU A 78 7.51 -18.28 -8.68
CA GLU A 78 6.75 -19.42 -9.21
C GLU A 78 5.31 -19.19 -8.75
N ASP A 79 4.62 -18.29 -9.46
CA ASP A 79 3.19 -18.11 -9.37
C ASP A 79 2.58 -19.51 -9.41
N GLU A 80 1.95 -19.94 -8.31
CA GLU A 80 1.01 -21.06 -8.28
C GLU A 80 -0.21 -20.83 -9.22
N GLU A 81 -0.10 -19.95 -10.21
CA GLU A 81 -0.94 -19.90 -11.40
C GLU A 81 -0.49 -20.89 -12.49
N ALA A 82 0.51 -21.74 -12.21
CA ALA A 82 1.08 -22.71 -13.17
C ALA A 82 0.37 -24.08 -13.26
N GLU A 83 -0.87 -24.26 -12.78
CA GLU A 83 -1.57 -25.55 -12.92
C GLU A 83 -2.79 -25.58 -13.86
N PHE A 84 -3.28 -24.46 -14.39
CA PHE A 84 -4.30 -24.53 -15.45
C PHE A 84 -4.43 -23.25 -16.28
N GLN A 85 -3.45 -22.97 -17.15
CA GLN A 85 -3.59 -21.92 -18.16
C GLN A 85 -3.51 -22.53 -19.56
N THR A 86 -4.55 -22.30 -20.36
CA THR A 86 -4.59 -22.66 -21.77
C THR A 86 -3.59 -21.81 -22.57
N GLN A 87 -3.13 -22.31 -23.73
CA GLN A 87 -2.09 -21.68 -24.55
C GLN A 87 -2.34 -20.21 -24.94
N ASP A 88 -3.58 -19.71 -24.83
CA ASP A 88 -3.96 -18.33 -25.14
C ASP A 88 -3.61 -17.34 -23.99
N ASP A 89 -3.40 -17.79 -22.75
CA ASP A 89 -3.08 -16.91 -21.60
C ASP A 89 -1.58 -16.58 -21.49
N GLN A 90 -0.71 -17.36 -22.12
CA GLN A 90 0.75 -17.15 -22.10
C GLN A 90 1.18 -15.90 -22.90
N GLU A 91 0.45 -15.53 -23.95
CA GLU A 91 0.73 -14.29 -24.69
C GLU A 91 0.26 -13.04 -23.91
N LEU A 92 -0.85 -13.12 -23.17
CA LEU A 92 -1.34 -12.01 -22.33
C LEU A 92 -0.54 -11.83 -21.03
N ALA A 93 0.01 -12.89 -20.44
CA ALA A 93 0.88 -12.79 -19.27
C ALA A 93 2.19 -12.04 -19.58
N SER A 94 2.64 -12.09 -20.83
CA SER A 94 3.80 -11.33 -21.31
C SER A 94 3.54 -9.82 -21.48
N GLU A 95 2.27 -9.42 -21.50
CA GLU A 95 1.81 -8.02 -21.59
C GLU A 95 1.28 -7.45 -20.28
N SER A 96 1.34 -8.20 -19.17
CA SER A 96 1.33 -7.59 -17.84
C SER A 96 2.54 -6.66 -17.79
N ARG A 97 2.33 -5.37 -18.10
CA ARG A 97 3.38 -4.35 -18.06
C ARG A 97 4.11 -4.56 -16.74
N LYS A 98 5.38 -4.90 -16.86
CA LYS A 98 6.34 -4.93 -15.76
C LYS A 98 6.17 -3.61 -15.00
N THR A 99 5.45 -3.67 -13.89
CA THR A 99 4.97 -2.55 -13.06
C THR A 99 5.44 -2.78 -11.63
N GLY A 100 5.40 -1.74 -10.80
CA GLY A 100 5.70 -1.91 -9.38
C GLY A 100 4.72 -2.88 -8.71
N ARG A 101 5.18 -3.53 -7.63
CA ARG A 101 4.37 -4.48 -6.87
C ARG A 101 4.16 -3.98 -5.45
N ILE A 102 3.04 -4.37 -4.87
CA ILE A 102 2.69 -4.08 -3.48
C ILE A 102 2.46 -5.44 -2.81
N LYS A 103 3.14 -5.70 -1.69
CA LYS A 103 3.02 -6.94 -0.91
C LYS A 103 2.61 -6.58 0.50
N CYS A 104 1.61 -7.28 1.04
CA CYS A 104 1.15 -7.08 2.42
C CYS A 104 1.51 -8.26 3.31
N SER A 105 2.07 -7.95 4.49
CA SER A 105 2.22 -8.86 5.62
C SER A 105 1.35 -8.38 6.78
N VAL A 106 0.82 -9.33 7.55
CA VAL A 106 -0.05 -9.06 8.71
C VAL A 106 0.45 -9.87 9.89
N ASP A 107 0.87 -9.16 10.93
CA ASP A 107 1.35 -9.72 12.18
C ASP A 107 0.45 -9.31 13.35
N TYR A 108 0.37 -10.17 14.37
CA TYR A 108 -0.36 -9.91 15.60
C TYR A 108 0.60 -9.76 16.78
N SER A 109 0.30 -8.79 17.65
CA SER A 109 1.02 -8.62 18.90
C SER A 109 0.87 -9.85 19.80
N ARG A 110 1.94 -10.22 20.51
CA ARG A 110 1.96 -11.38 21.43
C ARG A 110 0.97 -11.25 22.59
N SER A 111 0.51 -10.03 22.88
CA SER A 111 -0.56 -9.79 23.86
C SER A 111 -1.87 -10.47 23.44
N LEU A 112 -2.16 -10.51 22.14
CA LEU A 112 -3.39 -11.09 21.59
C LEU A 112 -3.39 -12.61 21.60
N VAL A 113 -2.21 -13.23 21.56
CA VAL A 113 -2.04 -14.69 21.57
C VAL A 113 -2.59 -15.34 22.86
N HIS A 114 -2.70 -14.58 23.95
CA HIS A 114 -3.27 -15.09 25.21
C HIS A 114 -4.79 -15.00 25.24
N SER A 115 -5.38 -14.09 24.47
CA SER A 115 -6.82 -13.84 24.44
C SER A 115 -7.54 -14.56 23.30
N PHE A 116 -6.81 -14.89 22.22
CA PHE A 116 -7.36 -15.49 21.01
C PHE A 116 -6.64 -16.79 20.65
N ASP A 117 -7.34 -17.70 19.95
CA ASP A 117 -6.73 -18.93 19.44
C ASP A 117 -5.80 -18.61 18.26
N ASN A 118 -4.58 -19.18 18.28
CA ASN A 118 -3.58 -18.98 17.24
C ASN A 118 -4.08 -19.37 15.85
N LYS A 119 -4.85 -20.47 15.76
CA LYS A 119 -5.40 -20.93 14.48
C LYS A 119 -6.34 -19.91 13.85
N LEU A 120 -7.09 -19.18 14.67
CA LEU A 120 -7.98 -18.14 14.21
C LEU A 120 -7.19 -16.92 13.75
N LEU A 121 -6.15 -16.53 14.50
CA LEU A 121 -5.27 -15.42 14.10
C LEU A 121 -4.57 -15.72 12.78
N ASP A 122 -4.06 -16.94 12.59
CA ASP A 122 -3.44 -17.38 11.33
C ASP A 122 -4.44 -17.36 10.17
N ALA A 123 -5.68 -17.80 10.39
CA ALA A 123 -6.71 -17.72 9.36
C ALA A 123 -7.06 -16.26 9.01
N LEU A 124 -7.09 -15.37 10.01
CA LEU A 124 -7.36 -13.95 9.81
C LEU A 124 -6.21 -13.22 9.10
N SER A 125 -4.94 -13.50 9.43
CA SER A 125 -3.80 -12.89 8.71
C SER A 125 -3.83 -13.28 7.23
N VAL A 126 -3.98 -14.57 6.91
CA VAL A 126 -4.07 -15.04 5.52
C VAL A 126 -5.25 -14.37 4.79
N SER A 127 -6.39 -14.27 5.47
CA SER A 127 -7.60 -13.65 4.95
C SER A 127 -7.42 -12.15 4.65
N LEU A 128 -6.78 -11.41 5.54
CA LEU A 128 -6.52 -9.98 5.39
C LEU A 128 -5.43 -9.73 4.33
N SER A 129 -4.31 -10.45 4.38
CA SER A 129 -3.24 -10.33 3.39
C SER A 129 -3.74 -10.65 1.98
N SER A 130 -4.54 -11.70 1.81
CA SER A 130 -5.16 -12.03 0.52
C SER A 130 -6.06 -10.90 0.01
N MET A 131 -6.87 -10.30 0.89
CA MET A 131 -7.75 -9.19 0.54
C MET A 131 -6.98 -7.94 0.13
N VAL A 132 -5.91 -7.59 0.85
CA VAL A 132 -5.05 -6.45 0.52
C VAL A 132 -4.32 -6.69 -0.79
N ASN A 133 -3.72 -7.87 -0.98
CA ASN A 133 -3.03 -8.22 -2.23
C ASN A 133 -3.99 -8.21 -3.44
N ALA A 134 -5.23 -8.65 -3.28
CA ALA A 134 -6.26 -8.57 -4.33
C ALA A 134 -6.69 -7.12 -4.63
N ALA A 135 -6.72 -6.25 -3.62
CA ALA A 135 -7.04 -4.83 -3.78
C ALA A 135 -5.95 -4.07 -4.56
N PHE A 136 -4.68 -4.43 -4.33
CA PHE A 136 -3.51 -3.79 -4.94
C PHE A 136 -2.94 -4.55 -6.16
N SER A 137 -3.70 -5.50 -6.72
CA SER A 137 -3.31 -6.21 -7.94
C SER A 137 -3.22 -5.26 -9.15
N PRO A 138 -2.32 -5.48 -10.13
CA PRO A 138 -2.12 -4.57 -11.26
C PRO A 138 -3.38 -4.25 -12.10
N ARG A 139 -4.41 -5.10 -12.06
CA ARG A 139 -5.68 -4.88 -12.78
C ARG A 139 -6.69 -4.02 -12.00
N SER A 140 -6.63 -4.04 -10.67
CA SER A 140 -7.63 -3.45 -9.77
C SER A 140 -7.10 -2.27 -8.97
N CYS A 141 -5.78 -2.08 -8.93
CA CYS A 141 -5.12 -1.06 -8.14
C CYS A 141 -5.55 0.35 -8.61
N PRO A 142 -6.08 1.19 -7.70
CA PRO A 142 -6.38 2.59 -8.03
C PRO A 142 -5.12 3.46 -8.15
N LEU A 143 -3.96 2.99 -7.65
CA LEU A 143 -2.70 3.70 -7.79
C LEU A 143 -2.05 3.45 -9.16
N PRO A 144 -1.48 4.49 -9.79
CA PRO A 144 -0.68 4.35 -11.00
C PRO A 144 0.63 3.61 -10.72
N LEU A 145 0.65 2.27 -10.80
CA LEU A 145 1.84 1.44 -10.53
C LEU A 145 3.04 1.69 -11.46
N HIS A 146 2.86 2.45 -12.54
CA HIS A 146 3.95 2.86 -13.42
C HIS A 146 4.90 3.87 -12.74
N GLN A 147 4.44 4.62 -11.74
CA GLN A 147 5.27 5.56 -10.98
C GLN A 147 6.36 4.85 -10.15
N LEU A 148 6.17 3.56 -9.89
CA LEU A 148 7.10 2.71 -9.13
C LEU A 148 8.19 2.10 -10.02
N LEU A 149 8.25 2.44 -11.31
CA LEU A 149 9.28 1.94 -12.22
C LEU A 149 10.52 2.83 -12.17
N ILE A 150 11.67 2.21 -11.89
CA ILE A 150 12.96 2.88 -11.89
C ILE A 150 13.58 2.74 -13.29
N ILE A 151 13.79 1.48 -13.72
CA ILE A 151 14.31 1.14 -15.04
C ILE A 151 13.32 0.19 -15.69
N ALA A 152 12.75 0.61 -16.82
CA ALA A 152 11.79 -0.19 -17.56
C ALA A 152 12.33 -1.61 -17.81
N ASN A 153 11.56 -2.60 -17.37
CA ASN A 153 11.85 -4.02 -17.51
C ASN A 153 13.09 -4.56 -16.77
N GLU A 154 13.75 -3.76 -15.93
CA GLU A 154 14.93 -4.16 -15.17
C GLU A 154 14.79 -3.96 -13.66
N LYS A 155 14.50 -2.73 -13.18
CA LYS A 155 14.39 -2.42 -11.74
C LYS A 155 13.10 -1.68 -11.42
N TYR A 156 12.46 -2.03 -10.31
CA TYR A 156 11.20 -1.44 -9.86
C TYR A 156 11.16 -1.34 -8.32
N TRP A 157 10.33 -0.43 -7.81
CA TRP A 157 10.01 -0.34 -6.39
C TRP A 157 8.95 -1.38 -6.03
N THR A 158 9.25 -2.19 -5.02
CA THR A 158 8.30 -3.03 -4.31
C THR A 158 7.95 -2.37 -3.00
N ILE A 159 6.66 -2.12 -2.79
CA ILE A 159 6.16 -1.56 -1.53
C ILE A 159 5.72 -2.72 -0.64
N TYR A 160 6.32 -2.84 0.53
CA TYR A 160 5.88 -3.73 1.60
C TYR A 160 4.99 -2.96 2.56
N ILE A 161 3.82 -3.51 2.82
CA ILE A 161 2.87 -3.03 3.82
C ILE A 161 2.93 -4.02 4.97
N ASP A 162 3.42 -3.58 6.12
CA ASP A 162 3.48 -4.37 7.34
C ASP A 162 2.40 -3.87 8.30
N LEU A 163 1.38 -4.71 8.52
CA LEU A 163 0.33 -4.44 9.49
C LEU A 163 0.63 -5.17 10.80
N LEU A 164 0.70 -4.44 11.90
CA LEU A 164 0.81 -4.99 13.24
C LEU A 164 -0.47 -4.67 14.03
N VAL A 165 -1.26 -5.70 14.29
CA VAL A 165 -2.48 -5.57 15.09
C VAL A 165 -2.11 -5.70 16.57
N ASN A 166 -2.29 -4.62 17.34
CA ASN A 166 -1.98 -4.60 18.77
C ASN A 166 -3.16 -5.00 19.64
N SER A 167 -4.36 -4.50 19.30
CA SER A 167 -5.60 -4.79 20.03
C SER A 167 -6.74 -5.16 19.08
N LEU A 168 -7.53 -6.18 19.44
CA LEU A 168 -8.74 -6.62 18.72
C LEU A 168 -10.03 -6.46 19.55
N SER A 169 -9.95 -5.79 20.71
CA SER A 169 -11.08 -5.70 21.64
C SER A 169 -12.26 -4.87 21.12
N GLY A 170 -12.06 -4.02 20.10
CA GLY A 170 -13.10 -3.18 19.52
C GLY A 170 -13.89 -3.83 18.38
N GLY A 171 -13.43 -4.96 17.85
CA GLY A 171 -14.03 -5.58 16.67
C GLY A 171 -13.66 -4.86 15.36
N ASN A 172 -14.32 -5.22 14.28
CA ASN A 172 -14.19 -4.57 12.96
C ASN A 172 -12.73 -4.41 12.45
N LEU A 173 -11.97 -5.50 12.49
CA LEU A 173 -10.55 -5.53 12.09
C LEU A 173 -10.31 -5.05 10.66
N PHE A 174 -11.13 -5.49 9.70
CA PHE A 174 -10.89 -5.24 8.27
C PHE A 174 -10.98 -3.74 7.94
N ASP A 175 -12.00 -3.06 8.45
CA ASP A 175 -12.19 -1.63 8.18
C ASP A 175 -11.07 -0.81 8.80
N ALA A 176 -10.68 -1.13 10.05
CA ALA A 176 -9.56 -0.49 10.73
C ALA A 176 -8.23 -0.71 9.97
N ALA A 177 -7.98 -1.92 9.47
CA ALA A 177 -6.76 -2.24 8.73
C ALA A 177 -6.67 -1.49 7.39
N PHE A 178 -7.77 -1.40 6.64
CA PHE A 178 -7.78 -0.63 5.40
C PHE A 178 -7.69 0.88 5.66
N ALA A 179 -8.28 1.37 6.75
CA ALA A 179 -8.08 2.75 7.17
C ALA A 179 -6.60 3.01 7.54
N SER A 180 -5.91 2.08 8.21
CA SER A 180 -4.51 2.28 8.59
C SER A 180 -3.60 2.28 7.36
N ILE A 181 -3.85 1.37 6.41
CA ILE A 181 -3.19 1.37 5.10
C ILE A 181 -3.39 2.71 4.39
N PHE A 182 -4.63 3.21 4.35
CA PHE A 182 -4.96 4.49 3.72
C PHE A 182 -4.16 5.65 4.35
N ALA A 183 -4.12 5.73 5.67
CA ALA A 183 -3.36 6.75 6.40
C ALA A 183 -1.85 6.63 6.18
N ALA A 184 -1.30 5.41 6.21
CA ALA A 184 0.13 5.19 6.01
C ALA A 184 0.57 5.56 4.58
N PHE A 185 -0.26 5.32 3.57
CA PHE A 185 0.02 5.73 2.20
C PHE A 185 -0.05 7.24 1.99
N TYR A 186 -0.82 7.96 2.80
CA TYR A 186 -0.86 9.42 2.75
C TYR A 186 0.47 10.03 3.21
N ASP A 187 1.07 9.42 4.24
CA ASP A 187 2.39 9.76 4.78
C ASP A 187 3.53 9.28 3.87
N THR A 188 3.34 8.20 3.12
CA THR A 188 4.40 7.55 2.34
C THR A 188 5.14 8.50 1.40
N ARG A 189 6.47 8.51 1.53
CA ARG A 189 7.42 9.18 0.63
C ARG A 189 8.38 8.17 0.02
N VAL A 190 8.35 8.05 -1.31
CA VAL A 190 9.24 7.17 -2.06
C VAL A 190 10.43 7.98 -2.60
N PRO A 191 11.69 7.55 -2.39
CA PRO A 191 12.85 8.27 -2.90
C PRO A 191 12.82 8.44 -4.42
N ALA A 192 13.10 9.65 -4.90
CA ALA A 192 13.17 9.94 -6.33
C ALA A 192 14.45 9.34 -6.93
N THR A 193 14.30 8.64 -8.06
CA THR A 193 15.41 7.95 -8.75
C THR A 193 15.66 8.53 -10.13
N ARG A 194 16.93 8.72 -10.49
CA ARG A 194 17.36 9.11 -11.84
C ARG A 194 18.10 7.96 -12.51
N GLY A 195 17.68 7.61 -13.72
CA GLY A 195 18.39 6.63 -14.55
C GLY A 195 19.76 7.16 -15.01
N VAL A 196 20.81 6.40 -14.77
CA VAL A 196 22.17 6.65 -15.27
C VAL A 196 22.48 5.66 -16.39
N ALA A 197 22.90 6.20 -17.53
CA ALA A 197 23.31 5.42 -18.66
C ALA A 197 24.83 5.43 -18.79
N PHE A 198 25.43 4.24 -18.91
CA PHE A 198 26.87 4.12 -19.12
C PHE A 198 27.16 4.24 -20.62
N GLU A 199 27.82 5.33 -21.01
CA GLU A 199 28.40 5.46 -22.34
C GLU A 199 29.86 5.01 -22.29
N ALA A 200 30.16 3.91 -22.98
CA ALA A 200 31.54 3.43 -23.07
C ALA A 200 32.40 4.49 -23.78
N PRO A 201 33.57 4.87 -23.24
CA PRO A 201 34.44 5.83 -23.89
C PRO A 201 34.84 5.32 -25.28
N ALA A 202 34.63 6.14 -26.30
CA ALA A 202 35.07 5.82 -27.65
C ALA A 202 36.60 5.70 -27.67
N THR A 203 37.12 4.53 -28.06
CA THR A 203 38.55 4.38 -28.34
C THR A 203 38.88 5.18 -29.59
N LEU A 204 39.76 6.17 -29.44
CA LEU A 204 40.30 6.97 -30.54
C LEU A 204 41.51 6.24 -31.13
N ASP A 205 41.54 6.08 -32.46
CA ASP A 205 42.75 5.63 -33.16
C ASP A 205 43.85 6.70 -33.11
N GLN A 206 45.10 6.33 -33.47
CA GLN A 206 46.25 7.24 -33.57
C GLN A 206 46.03 8.40 -34.56
N GLU A 207 45.00 8.32 -35.41
CA GLU A 207 44.59 9.35 -36.38
C GLU A 207 43.38 10.19 -35.90
N GLY A 208 42.92 10.02 -34.66
CA GLY A 208 41.87 10.84 -34.05
C GLY A 208 40.44 10.51 -34.51
N ASN A 209 40.23 9.41 -35.21
CA ASN A 209 38.90 8.95 -35.62
C ASN A 209 38.26 8.10 -34.51
N ALA A 210 36.97 8.33 -34.24
CA ALA A 210 36.20 7.55 -33.27
C ALA A 210 35.88 6.15 -33.84
N VAL A 211 36.51 5.11 -33.30
CA VAL A 211 36.20 3.73 -33.68
C VAL A 211 35.00 3.25 -32.87
N GLN A 212 34.04 2.63 -33.56
CA GLN A 212 32.82 2.15 -32.96
C GLN A 212 33.10 0.94 -32.03
N GLY A 213 33.11 1.20 -30.72
CA GLY A 213 33.00 0.22 -29.65
C GLY A 213 34.31 -0.41 -29.19
N ALA A 214 34.81 0.03 -28.04
CA ALA A 214 36.00 -0.46 -27.34
C ALA A 214 35.98 -1.97 -26.94
N PHE A 215 34.94 -2.72 -27.32
CA PHE A 215 34.68 -4.07 -26.81
C PHE A 215 34.46 -5.14 -27.89
N SER A 216 34.63 -4.87 -29.18
CA SER A 216 34.46 -5.93 -30.19
C SER A 216 35.65 -6.88 -30.27
N ASN A 217 36.86 -6.47 -29.85
CA ASN A 217 38.09 -7.16 -30.25
C ASN A 217 39.01 -7.63 -29.10
N THR A 218 38.56 -7.68 -27.85
CA THR A 218 39.37 -8.21 -26.74
C THR A 218 38.52 -9.10 -25.83
N THR A 219 38.49 -10.38 -26.15
CA THR A 219 37.77 -11.45 -25.43
C THR A 219 38.22 -11.63 -23.96
N GLY A 220 39.23 -10.90 -23.47
CA GLY A 220 39.86 -11.10 -22.16
C GLY A 220 39.58 -10.05 -21.08
N ASP A 221 39.35 -8.77 -21.42
CA ASP A 221 39.26 -7.69 -20.40
C ASP A 221 37.85 -7.46 -19.86
N LEU A 222 36.82 -8.05 -20.50
CA LEU A 222 35.43 -7.93 -20.05
C LEU A 222 35.16 -8.64 -18.71
N ASP A 223 35.96 -9.65 -18.37
CA ASP A 223 35.86 -10.42 -17.13
C ASP A 223 36.47 -9.66 -15.94
N GLN A 224 37.42 -8.75 -16.18
CA GLN A 224 38.11 -8.01 -15.11
C GLN A 224 37.27 -6.83 -14.58
N MET A 225 36.29 -6.34 -15.35
CA MET A 225 35.39 -5.26 -14.93
C MET A 225 34.01 -5.75 -14.42
N GLY A 226 33.74 -7.06 -14.41
CA GLY A 226 32.48 -7.61 -13.87
C GLY A 226 31.19 -7.30 -14.67
N ILE A 227 31.30 -6.63 -15.83
CA ILE A 227 30.15 -6.09 -16.59
C ILE A 227 29.48 -7.16 -17.51
N LYS A 228 30.05 -8.36 -17.58
CA LYS A 228 29.58 -9.43 -18.48
C LYS A 228 28.17 -9.94 -18.15
N GLY A 229 27.71 -9.76 -16.92
CA GLY A 229 26.34 -10.07 -16.48
C GLY A 229 25.28 -9.08 -16.99
N LEU A 230 25.63 -7.80 -17.17
CA LEU A 230 24.66 -6.73 -17.50
C LEU A 230 24.33 -6.63 -19.01
N LEU A 231 25.18 -7.19 -19.89
CA LEU A 231 24.98 -7.12 -21.35
C LEU A 231 24.25 -8.33 -21.96
N LYS A 232 23.82 -9.32 -21.16
CA LYS A 232 23.37 -10.62 -21.69
C LYS A 232 21.89 -10.91 -21.48
N LYS A 233 21.06 -10.50 -22.44
CA LYS A 233 19.93 -11.31 -22.96
C LYS A 233 19.49 -10.79 -24.33
N LYS A 234 20.11 -11.32 -25.40
CA LYS A 234 19.42 -11.48 -26.69
C LYS A 234 18.99 -12.93 -26.79
N PRO A 235 17.69 -13.25 -27.00
CA PRO A 235 17.30 -14.59 -27.42
C PRO A 235 17.87 -14.84 -28.84
N LYS A 236 18.39 -16.05 -29.05
CA LYS A 236 18.86 -16.51 -30.36
C LYS A 236 17.66 -16.69 -31.28
N ASN A 237 17.45 -15.78 -32.24
CA ASN A 237 16.62 -16.05 -33.41
C ASN A 237 17.50 -16.43 -34.60
N THR A 238 17.33 -17.66 -35.06
CA THR A 238 17.74 -18.15 -36.37
C THR A 238 16.78 -17.62 -37.42
N ALA A 239 17.17 -16.61 -38.21
CA ALA A 239 16.73 -16.45 -39.61
C ALA A 239 17.38 -15.23 -40.26
N SER A 240 17.82 -15.43 -41.50
CA SER A 240 18.31 -14.45 -42.45
C SER A 240 17.31 -13.33 -42.76
N GLY A 241 17.74 -12.06 -42.74
CA GLY A 241 16.93 -10.96 -43.28
C GLY A 241 17.53 -9.55 -43.08
N SER A 242 18.06 -9.01 -44.17
CA SER A 242 18.23 -7.59 -44.57
C SER A 242 18.56 -6.52 -43.51
N GLN A 243 19.74 -5.91 -43.67
CA GLN A 243 20.18 -4.70 -42.96
C GLN A 243 19.25 -3.51 -43.26
N ARG A 244 18.64 -2.94 -42.21
CA ARG A 244 18.21 -1.54 -42.20
C ARG A 244 19.16 -0.72 -41.34
N LYS A 245 19.85 0.23 -41.98
CA LYS A 245 20.57 1.33 -41.34
C LYS A 245 19.55 2.36 -40.85
N GLY A 246 19.69 2.80 -39.61
CA GLY A 246 19.09 4.04 -39.11
C GLY A 246 18.48 3.93 -37.72
N ALA A 247 19.00 4.75 -36.81
CA ALA A 247 18.37 5.36 -35.63
C ALA A 247 19.08 5.04 -34.29
N GLY A 248 19.68 6.10 -33.72
CA GLY A 248 19.98 6.31 -32.29
C GLY A 248 20.63 5.17 -31.52
N SER A 249 21.90 5.37 -31.12
CA SER A 249 22.40 4.72 -29.91
C SER A 249 21.57 5.24 -28.73
N SER A 250 20.44 4.62 -28.44
CA SER A 250 19.71 4.87 -27.20
C SER A 250 20.64 4.44 -26.09
N SER A 251 21.22 5.40 -25.38
CA SER A 251 22.04 5.15 -24.20
C SER A 251 21.20 4.31 -23.25
N LYS A 252 21.50 3.01 -23.17
CA LYS A 252 20.72 2.08 -22.36
C LYS A 252 21.00 2.47 -20.92
N VAL A 253 19.98 2.93 -20.20
CA VAL A 253 20.10 3.17 -18.76
C VAL A 253 20.50 1.85 -18.11
N VAL A 254 21.66 1.84 -17.46
CA VAL A 254 22.27 0.62 -16.88
C VAL A 254 22.09 0.62 -15.37
N ASP A 255 22.00 1.80 -14.75
CA ASP A 255 21.85 1.94 -13.31
C ASP A 255 20.99 3.14 -12.92
N PHE A 256 20.78 3.36 -11.63
CA PHE A 256 20.06 4.53 -11.12
C PHE A 256 20.79 5.16 -9.93
N GLU A 257 20.60 6.46 -9.77
CA GLU A 257 21.04 7.24 -8.62
C GLU A 257 19.81 7.77 -7.87
N LEU A 258 19.94 7.96 -6.56
CA LEU A 258 18.95 8.68 -5.76
C LEU A 258 19.20 10.18 -5.94
N GLU A 259 18.17 10.93 -6.34
CA GLU A 259 18.32 12.37 -6.57
C GLU A 259 18.47 13.15 -5.26
N HIS A 260 17.83 12.66 -4.19
CA HIS A 260 17.86 13.27 -2.87
C HIS A 260 18.17 12.19 -1.83
N SER A 261 19.19 12.44 -1.00
CA SER A 261 19.59 11.57 0.10
C SER A 261 18.96 11.96 1.45
N GLY A 262 18.03 12.92 1.46
CA GLY A 262 17.29 13.39 2.65
C GLY A 262 15.86 12.86 2.73
N GLU A 263 15.05 13.41 3.64
CA GLU A 263 13.62 13.06 3.83
C GLU A 263 12.69 13.51 2.68
N ASP A 264 13.24 14.22 1.69
CA ASP A 264 12.54 14.66 0.46
C ASP A 264 12.31 13.49 -0.52
N GLY A 265 11.40 12.59 -0.16
CA GLY A 265 10.82 11.62 -1.09
C GLY A 265 9.62 12.20 -1.84
N ALA A 266 9.32 11.66 -3.03
CA ALA A 266 8.11 11.99 -3.76
C ALA A 266 6.90 11.29 -3.13
N ALA A 267 5.81 12.04 -2.92
CA ALA A 267 4.54 11.46 -2.51
C ALA A 267 3.91 10.69 -3.70
N LEU A 268 3.21 9.60 -3.41
CA LEU A 268 2.56 8.80 -4.45
C LEU A 268 1.36 9.54 -5.05
N ASP A 269 1.26 9.50 -6.38
CA ASP A 269 0.08 9.94 -7.11
C ASP A 269 -1.07 8.97 -6.89
N GLY A 270 -2.30 9.50 -6.86
CA GLY A 270 -3.51 8.68 -6.66
C GLY A 270 -3.80 8.29 -5.21
N ARG A 271 -3.01 8.76 -4.23
CA ARG A 271 -3.20 8.47 -2.79
C ARG A 271 -4.61 8.80 -2.24
N HIS A 272 -5.35 9.69 -2.88
CA HIS A 272 -6.71 10.07 -2.48
C HIS A 272 -7.82 9.10 -2.91
N ASP A 273 -7.53 8.14 -3.79
CA ASP A 273 -8.53 7.16 -4.28
C ASP A 273 -8.17 5.72 -3.87
N LEU A 274 -7.36 5.58 -2.83
CA LEU A 274 -7.02 4.29 -2.23
C LEU A 274 -8.28 3.55 -1.78
N PRO A 275 -8.27 2.20 -1.85
CA PRO A 275 -9.42 1.42 -1.49
C PRO A 275 -9.61 1.40 0.03
N LEU A 276 -10.86 1.60 0.46
CA LEU A 276 -11.28 1.35 1.82
C LEU A 276 -12.18 0.12 1.85
N CYS A 277 -11.99 -0.73 2.87
CA CYS A 277 -12.89 -1.83 3.16
C CYS A 277 -13.94 -1.36 4.16
N ILE A 278 -15.21 -1.68 3.85
CA ILE A 278 -16.34 -1.46 4.75
C ILE A 278 -17.04 -2.80 4.98
N THR A 279 -17.16 -3.18 6.24
CA THR A 279 -17.80 -4.42 6.66
C THR A 279 -19.26 -4.14 6.99
N VAL A 280 -20.14 -4.71 6.16
CA VAL A 280 -21.59 -4.63 6.32
C VAL A 280 -22.12 -5.92 6.92
N ASN A 281 -22.55 -5.85 8.17
CA ASN A 281 -23.17 -6.95 8.89
C ASN A 281 -24.65 -7.03 8.55
N ILE A 282 -25.11 -8.21 8.14
CA ILE A 282 -26.49 -8.41 7.70
C ILE A 282 -27.30 -8.94 8.89
N LEU A 283 -28.25 -8.14 9.36
CA LEU A 283 -29.25 -8.55 10.36
C LEU A 283 -30.52 -9.06 9.64
N PRO A 284 -31.50 -9.67 10.33
CA PRO A 284 -32.73 -10.14 9.65
C PRO A 284 -33.50 -9.02 8.92
N ASN A 285 -33.66 -7.86 9.55
CA ASN A 285 -34.49 -6.75 9.04
C ASN A 285 -33.71 -5.48 8.69
N SER A 286 -32.41 -5.42 9.03
CA SER A 286 -31.59 -4.21 8.93
C SER A 286 -30.14 -4.55 8.58
N TYR A 287 -29.29 -3.52 8.53
CA TYR A 287 -27.85 -3.61 8.27
C TYR A 287 -27.11 -2.90 9.39
N LEU A 288 -25.97 -3.46 9.80
CA LEU A 288 -25.12 -2.93 10.86
C LEU A 288 -23.72 -2.66 10.30
N LEU A 289 -23.18 -1.48 10.60
CA LEU A 289 -21.80 -1.10 10.30
C LEU A 289 -21.01 -0.99 11.59
N ASP A 290 -19.71 -1.23 11.52
CA ASP A 290 -18.79 -1.10 12.66
C ASP A 290 -19.29 -1.86 13.90
N ALA A 291 -19.48 -3.17 13.73
CA ALA A 291 -19.93 -4.05 14.79
C ALA A 291 -18.83 -4.22 15.85
N ASP A 292 -19.23 -4.14 17.11
CA ASP A 292 -18.36 -4.55 18.23
C ASP A 292 -18.11 -6.06 18.22
N VAL A 293 -17.11 -6.53 18.96
CA VAL A 293 -16.79 -7.96 19.09
C VAL A 293 -18.02 -8.79 19.48
N ASP A 294 -18.85 -8.27 20.40
CA ASP A 294 -20.06 -8.94 20.85
C ASP A 294 -21.14 -8.99 19.75
N GLU A 295 -21.31 -7.89 19.01
CA GLU A 295 -22.25 -7.81 17.89
C GLU A 295 -21.81 -8.71 16.74
N GLU A 296 -20.52 -8.71 16.43
CA GLU A 296 -19.90 -9.52 15.37
C GLU A 296 -20.02 -11.03 15.65
N ALA A 297 -19.97 -11.43 16.92
CA ALA A 297 -20.19 -12.82 17.33
C ALA A 297 -21.67 -13.25 17.24
N CYS A 298 -22.61 -12.30 17.26
CA CYS A 298 -24.05 -12.58 17.11
C CYS A 298 -24.50 -12.60 15.64
N VAL A 299 -23.76 -11.95 14.75
CA VAL A 299 -24.11 -11.85 13.32
C VAL A 299 -23.58 -13.06 12.55
N GLY A 300 -24.48 -13.80 11.91
CA GLY A 300 -24.15 -15.00 11.13
C GLY A 300 -23.58 -14.72 9.73
N SER A 301 -23.83 -13.55 9.16
CA SER A 301 -23.45 -13.19 7.79
C SER A 301 -23.02 -11.74 7.64
N ARG A 302 -21.90 -11.52 6.95
CA ARG A 302 -21.30 -10.21 6.69
C ARG A 302 -20.81 -10.10 5.25
N VAL A 303 -20.78 -8.88 4.75
CA VAL A 303 -20.30 -8.55 3.42
C VAL A 303 -19.24 -7.46 3.55
N GLN A 304 -18.02 -7.76 3.12
CA GLN A 304 -16.92 -6.82 3.04
C GLN A 304 -16.93 -6.22 1.63
N VAL A 305 -17.00 -4.91 1.56
CA VAL A 305 -17.05 -4.16 0.31
C VAL A 305 -15.80 -3.30 0.24
N LEU A 306 -14.95 -3.55 -0.75
CA LEU A 306 -13.82 -2.68 -1.06
C LEU A 306 -14.29 -1.65 -2.09
N ALA A 307 -14.26 -0.38 -1.71
CA ALA A 307 -14.62 0.71 -2.59
C ALA A 307 -13.63 1.86 -2.48
N THR A 308 -13.47 2.58 -3.57
CA THR A 308 -12.67 3.80 -3.62
C THR A 308 -13.51 5.01 -3.20
N ARG A 309 -12.86 6.17 -3.04
CA ARG A 309 -13.53 7.44 -2.71
C ARG A 309 -14.58 7.81 -3.76
N SER A 310 -14.35 7.45 -5.02
CA SER A 310 -15.32 7.64 -6.10
C SER A 310 -16.54 6.69 -6.04
N SER A 311 -16.76 5.96 -4.93
CA SER A 311 -17.79 4.92 -4.77
C SER A 311 -17.68 3.78 -5.79
N LYS A 312 -16.51 3.61 -6.43
CA LYS A 312 -16.27 2.49 -7.34
C LYS A 312 -15.94 1.26 -6.51
N VAL A 313 -16.72 0.21 -6.67
CA VAL A 313 -16.49 -1.07 -5.99
C VAL A 313 -15.39 -1.84 -6.74
N LEU A 314 -14.36 -2.26 -6.02
CA LEU A 314 -13.26 -3.05 -6.56
C LEU A 314 -13.51 -4.54 -6.34
N SER A 315 -13.84 -4.91 -5.10
CA SER A 315 -14.05 -6.30 -4.70
C SER A 315 -15.16 -6.38 -3.65
N VAL A 316 -15.87 -7.49 -3.66
CA VAL A 316 -16.89 -7.82 -2.66
C VAL A 316 -16.62 -9.22 -2.17
N ARG A 317 -16.53 -9.38 -0.86
CA ARG A 317 -16.38 -10.67 -0.22
C ARG A 317 -17.53 -10.90 0.74
N THR A 318 -18.11 -12.08 0.67
CA THR A 318 -19.16 -12.52 1.59
C THR A 318 -18.57 -13.55 2.53
N GLU A 319 -18.75 -13.34 3.83
CA GLU A 319 -18.36 -14.29 4.86
C GLU A 319 -19.59 -14.58 5.71
N GLY A 320 -19.89 -15.85 5.99
CA GLY A 320 -21.05 -16.20 6.79
C GLY A 320 -21.49 -17.63 6.62
N THR A 321 -22.31 -18.08 7.56
CA THR A 321 -22.90 -19.42 7.55
C THR A 321 -24.35 -19.42 7.06
N GLU A 322 -25.00 -18.24 7.02
CA GLU A 322 -26.39 -18.11 6.62
C GLU A 322 -26.54 -17.82 5.13
N GLU A 323 -27.61 -18.32 4.52
CA GLU A 323 -27.95 -18.01 3.13
C GLU A 323 -28.42 -16.57 2.98
N ILE A 324 -27.81 -15.84 2.04
CA ILE A 324 -28.10 -14.43 1.79
C ILE A 324 -28.73 -14.29 0.42
N SER A 325 -29.92 -13.67 0.35
CA SER A 325 -30.53 -13.35 -0.94
C SER A 325 -29.74 -12.27 -1.68
N PHE A 326 -29.62 -12.41 -3.00
CA PHE A 326 -28.89 -11.47 -3.86
C PHE A 326 -29.34 -10.01 -3.70
N LYS A 327 -30.65 -9.78 -3.51
CA LYS A 327 -31.20 -8.44 -3.27
C LYS A 327 -30.56 -7.77 -2.06
N ARG A 328 -30.34 -8.53 -0.99
CA ARG A 328 -29.76 -8.00 0.25
C ARG A 328 -28.27 -7.75 0.12
N VAL A 329 -27.56 -8.59 -0.64
CA VAL A 329 -26.13 -8.36 -0.97
C VAL A 329 -25.98 -7.09 -1.81
N SER A 330 -26.82 -6.89 -2.82
CA SER A 330 -26.78 -5.67 -3.66
C SER A 330 -27.05 -4.40 -2.84
N GLU A 331 -27.99 -4.45 -1.90
CA GLU A 331 -28.25 -3.34 -0.99
C GLU A 331 -27.06 -3.10 -0.04
N ALA A 332 -26.46 -4.15 0.50
CA ALA A 332 -25.26 -4.06 1.34
C ALA A 332 -24.09 -3.42 0.57
N ILE A 333 -23.87 -3.80 -0.69
CA ILE A 333 -22.85 -3.20 -1.56
C ILE A 333 -23.09 -1.71 -1.74
N ARG A 334 -24.34 -1.30 -1.97
CA ARG A 334 -24.70 0.12 -2.12
C ARG A 334 -24.49 0.92 -0.84
N ILE A 335 -24.80 0.33 0.32
CA ILE A 335 -24.54 0.97 1.62
C ILE A 335 -23.03 1.08 1.86
N GLY A 336 -22.29 -0.01 1.61
CA GLY A 336 -20.84 -0.06 1.76
C GLY A 336 -20.11 0.96 0.90
N SER A 337 -20.48 1.10 -0.39
CA SER A 337 -19.82 2.04 -1.30
C SER A 337 -20.03 3.51 -0.91
N VAL A 338 -21.24 3.87 -0.48
CA VAL A 338 -21.54 5.24 -0.02
C VAL A 338 -20.80 5.56 1.28
N GLN A 339 -20.69 4.58 2.18
CA GLN A 339 -20.03 4.77 3.46
C GLN A 339 -18.50 4.79 3.31
N ALA A 340 -17.94 4.01 2.39
CA ALA A 340 -16.53 4.07 2.03
C ALA A 340 -16.14 5.46 1.53
N ALA A 341 -16.94 6.06 0.64
CA ALA A 341 -16.69 7.41 0.15
C ALA A 341 -16.73 8.46 1.27
N ARG A 342 -17.73 8.39 2.16
CA ARG A 342 -17.82 9.29 3.32
C ARG A 342 -16.66 9.10 4.29
N MET A 343 -16.26 7.86 4.54
CA MET A 343 -15.12 7.56 5.40
C MET A 343 -13.83 8.13 4.80
N ALA A 344 -13.58 7.90 3.51
CA ALA A 344 -12.43 8.47 2.80
C ALA A 344 -12.36 10.00 2.92
N ASP A 345 -13.47 10.69 2.72
CA ASP A 345 -13.51 12.16 2.86
C ASP A 345 -13.21 12.60 4.31
N VAL A 346 -13.70 11.88 5.32
CA VAL A 346 -13.41 12.17 6.74
C VAL A 346 -11.92 11.91 7.05
N LEU A 347 -11.37 10.78 6.60
CA LEU A 347 -9.95 10.44 6.79
C LEU A 347 -9.05 11.51 6.16
N LEU A 348 -9.31 11.90 4.91
CA LEU A 348 -8.55 12.93 4.22
C LEU A 348 -8.61 14.28 4.94
N ASN A 349 -9.78 14.66 5.47
CA ASN A 349 -9.91 15.89 6.24
C ASN A 349 -9.16 15.83 7.58
N GLN A 350 -9.08 14.67 8.22
CA GLN A 350 -8.27 14.49 9.45
C GLN A 350 -6.77 14.54 9.14
N LEU A 351 -6.33 13.83 8.09
CA LEU A 351 -4.93 13.79 7.66
C LEU A 351 -4.42 15.15 7.15
N ALA A 352 -5.28 15.92 6.47
CA ALA A 352 -4.92 17.27 6.04
C ALA A 352 -4.78 18.23 7.23
N ARG A 353 -5.48 17.98 8.34
CA ARG A 353 -5.34 18.79 9.56
C ARG A 353 -4.07 18.44 10.33
N SER A 354 -3.69 17.17 10.40
CA SER A 354 -2.44 16.78 11.04
C SER A 354 -1.24 17.34 10.27
N SER A 355 -1.21 17.21 8.94
CA SER A 355 -0.11 17.75 8.13
C SER A 355 0.00 19.27 8.12
N GLY A 356 -1.11 19.99 8.35
CA GLY A 356 -1.12 21.46 8.38
C GLY A 356 -0.68 22.06 9.71
N LEU A 357 -0.66 21.28 10.79
CA LEU A 357 -0.13 21.72 12.08
C LEU A 357 1.40 21.72 12.10
N ASP A 358 2.01 20.77 11.38
CA ASP A 358 3.48 20.66 11.26
C ASP A 358 4.07 21.90 10.53
N GLU A 359 3.37 22.44 9.52
CA GLU A 359 3.80 23.65 8.80
C GLU A 359 3.73 24.93 9.66
N GLU A 360 2.89 24.98 10.70
CA GLU A 360 2.82 26.13 11.62
C GLU A 360 3.93 26.06 12.70
N GLU A 361 4.37 24.86 13.12
CA GLU A 361 5.49 24.70 14.06
C GLU A 361 6.85 25.01 13.43
N ASP A 362 7.07 24.64 12.15
CA ASP A 362 8.29 24.97 11.40
C ASP A 362 8.45 26.50 11.16
N ALA A 363 7.33 27.23 11.12
CA ALA A 363 7.33 28.69 10.98
C ALA A 363 7.78 29.40 12.28
N ASP A 364 7.52 28.81 13.45
CA ASP A 364 7.92 29.40 14.73
C ASP A 364 9.41 29.14 15.07
N GLU A 365 10.02 28.05 14.57
CA GLU A 365 11.46 27.81 14.68
C GLU A 365 12.29 28.73 13.76
N THR A 366 11.81 29.00 12.55
CA THR A 366 12.49 29.92 11.61
C THR A 366 12.48 31.38 12.09
N ILE A 367 11.46 31.81 12.82
CA ILE A 367 11.41 33.16 13.42
C ILE A 367 12.39 33.32 14.58
N GLN A 368 12.69 32.24 15.32
CA GLN A 368 13.65 32.28 16.44
C GLN A 368 15.10 32.37 15.95
N ASP A 369 15.46 31.69 14.85
CA ASP A 369 16.81 31.76 14.28
C ASP A 369 17.10 33.10 13.58
N GLU A 370 16.10 33.74 12.94
CA GLU A 370 16.26 35.10 12.40
C GLU A 370 16.40 36.17 13.50
N GLN A 371 15.77 35.99 14.66
CA GLN A 371 15.90 36.93 15.79
C GLN A 371 17.25 36.83 16.51
N VAL A 372 17.92 35.67 16.50
CA VAL A 372 19.25 35.50 17.12
C VAL A 372 20.36 36.10 16.24
N GLN A 373 20.22 36.12 14.91
CA GLN A 373 21.20 36.77 14.02
C GLN A 373 21.06 38.29 13.93
N ALA A 374 19.89 38.86 14.28
CA ALA A 374 19.66 40.31 14.25
C ALA A 374 20.17 41.07 15.50
N SER A 375 20.61 40.37 16.55
CA SER A 375 21.00 40.98 17.84
C SER A 375 22.50 40.95 18.15
N ALA A 376 23.36 41.26 17.18
CA ALA A 376 24.76 41.62 17.45
C ALA A 376 24.95 43.15 17.26
N PRO A 377 24.99 43.96 18.32
CA PRO A 377 25.20 45.39 18.19
C PRO A 377 26.67 45.71 17.88
N GLY A 378 26.84 46.66 16.97
CA GLY A 378 28.12 47.04 16.38
C GLY A 378 29.09 47.74 17.33
N SER A 379 30.35 47.66 16.89
CA SER A 379 31.47 48.58 17.10
C SER A 379 31.19 49.84 17.92
N MET A 380 31.81 49.93 19.10
CA MET A 380 32.14 51.19 19.75
C MET A 380 33.58 51.60 19.38
N GLU A 381 33.71 52.55 18.46
CA GLU A 381 34.79 53.56 18.48
C GLU A 381 34.24 54.78 19.23
N VAL A 382 34.94 55.33 20.23
CA VAL A 382 35.44 56.73 20.26
C VAL A 382 36.52 56.86 21.35
N ASP A 383 37.65 57.42 20.95
CA ASP A 383 38.74 57.97 21.75
C ASP A 383 38.32 59.09 22.73
N ALA A 384 38.97 59.15 23.90
CA ALA A 384 39.65 60.33 24.49
C ALA A 384 40.03 60.10 25.95
#